data_AF-B0L8V7-F1
#
_entry.id   AF-B0L8V7-F1
#
_cell.length_a   1.000
_cell.length_b   1.000
_cell.length_c   1.000
_cell.angle_alpha   90.00
_cell.angle_beta   90.00
_cell.angle_gamma   90.00
#
_symmetry.space_group_name_H-M   'P 1'
#
loop_
_entity.id
_entity.type
_entity.pdbx_description
1 polymer ?
#
loop_
_entity_poly.entity_id
_entity_poly.type
_entity_poly.pdbx_seq_one_letter_code
_entity_poly.pdbx_strand_id
1 'polypeptide(L)'
;HIKGFNSQGVIAIKNREVSPEDVKRVIEAAKAIAIPMDREVIHILPQEFIIDDQDGIREPLGMSGVRLEAKVHIVTGAVASAQNIVKSCNRAGLEVADIVLEQLASSEAVLSADEKELGVALVDIGGGTTDIAIFVDGAIKHTSVLSLGGNHLTNDIAVGLRTPMAEAERIKQKYGCCLSSLVGKEETIEV
;
A
#
# COMPACT_ATOMS: atom_id res chain seq x y z
N HIS A 1 -8.81 7.69 -0.41
CA HIS A 1 -9.65 6.70 -1.13
C HIS A 1 -9.37 5.27 -0.67
N ILE A 2 -8.11 4.92 -0.47
CA ILE A 2 -7.69 3.62 0.09
C ILE A 2 -7.70 3.64 1.63
N LYS A 3 -7.94 2.48 2.24
CA LYS A 3 -7.80 2.26 3.68
C LYS A 3 -7.33 0.83 3.93
N GLY A 4 -6.24 0.68 4.68
CA GLY A 4 -5.74 -0.59 5.18
C GLY A 4 -6.05 -0.79 6.67
N PHE A 5 -6.24 -2.04 7.08
CA PHE A 5 -6.33 -2.42 8.49
C PHE A 5 -6.02 -3.91 8.65
N ASN A 6 -5.68 -4.33 9.86
CA ASN A 6 -5.34 -5.72 10.17
C ASN A 6 -6.58 -6.47 10.67
N SER A 7 -6.65 -7.76 10.32
CA SER A 7 -7.69 -8.68 10.79
C SER A 7 -7.09 -10.06 11.06
N GLN A 8 -7.80 -10.87 11.83
CA GLN A 8 -7.37 -12.22 12.20
C GLN A 8 -8.52 -13.20 12.03
N GLY A 9 -8.20 -14.38 11.49
CA GLY A 9 -9.11 -15.51 11.35
C GLY A 9 -8.56 -16.73 12.08
N VAL A 10 -9.45 -17.57 12.60
CA VAL A 10 -9.10 -18.79 13.33
C VAL A 10 -10.01 -19.93 12.88
N ILE A 11 -9.43 -21.10 12.62
CA ILE A 11 -10.17 -22.33 12.29
C ILE A 11 -9.56 -23.55 13.01
N ALA A 12 -10.35 -24.60 13.14
CA ALA A 12 -9.85 -25.93 13.48
C ALA A 12 -9.35 -26.69 12.23
N ILE A 13 -8.23 -27.39 12.38
CA ILE A 13 -7.63 -28.29 11.38
C ILE A 13 -8.27 -29.67 11.53
N LYS A 14 -8.84 -30.21 10.44
CA LYS A 14 -9.62 -31.47 10.52
C LYS A 14 -8.75 -32.73 10.60
N ASN A 15 -7.67 -32.79 9.81
CA ASN A 15 -6.87 -34.00 9.64
C ASN A 15 -5.52 -33.93 10.38
N ARG A 16 -5.40 -33.04 11.38
CA ARG A 16 -4.16 -32.74 12.12
C ARG A 16 -2.98 -32.26 11.28
N GLU A 17 -3.20 -32.01 9.99
CA GLU A 17 -2.23 -31.46 9.05
C GLU A 17 -2.94 -30.38 8.24
N VAL A 18 -2.27 -29.24 8.05
CA VAL A 18 -2.80 -28.11 7.31
C VAL A 18 -2.88 -28.45 5.83
N SER A 19 -4.11 -28.42 5.30
CA SER A 19 -4.38 -28.60 3.87
C SER A 19 -4.53 -27.25 3.14
N PRO A 20 -4.48 -27.21 1.79
CA PRO A 20 -4.78 -25.99 1.03
C PRO A 20 -6.18 -25.43 1.32
N GLU A 21 -7.14 -26.32 1.58
CA GLU A 21 -8.51 -25.95 1.97
C GLU A 21 -8.55 -25.24 3.33
N ASP A 22 -7.70 -25.66 4.28
CA ASP A 22 -7.59 -25.00 5.59
C ASP A 22 -6.98 -23.60 5.45
N VAL A 23 -5.93 -23.43 4.62
CA VAL A 23 -5.35 -22.11 4.31
C VAL A 23 -6.40 -21.18 3.71
N LYS A 24 -7.17 -21.66 2.73
CA LYS A 24 -8.27 -20.88 2.16
C LYS A 24 -9.29 -20.51 3.22
N ARG A 25 -9.76 -21.47 4.02
CA ARG A 25 -10.76 -21.25 5.06
C ARG A 25 -10.32 -20.25 6.13
N VAL A 26 -9.06 -20.28 6.55
CA VAL A 26 -8.57 -19.34 7.57
C VAL A 26 -8.47 -17.93 7.02
N ILE A 27 -8.08 -17.76 5.75
CA ILE A 27 -8.08 -16.46 5.07
C ILE A 27 -9.52 -15.94 4.90
N GLU A 28 -10.46 -16.82 4.52
CA GLU A 28 -11.89 -16.48 4.45
C GLU A 28 -12.44 -16.03 5.81
N ALA A 29 -12.05 -16.71 6.89
CA ALA A 29 -12.41 -16.30 8.25
C ALA A 29 -11.79 -14.95 8.62
N ALA A 30 -10.53 -14.71 8.24
CA ALA A 30 -9.82 -13.47 8.54
C ALA A 30 -10.41 -12.26 7.80
N LYS A 31 -10.99 -12.45 6.61
CA LYS A 31 -11.67 -11.38 5.86
C LYS A 31 -13.15 -11.18 6.22
N ALA A 32 -13.70 -11.99 7.13
CA ALA A 32 -15.13 -11.95 7.51
C ALA A 32 -15.46 -10.78 8.45
N ILE A 33 -15.23 -9.57 7.95
CA ILE A 33 -15.45 -8.30 8.65
C ILE A 33 -16.47 -7.44 7.90
N ALA A 34 -17.13 -6.53 8.62
CA ALA A 34 -18.07 -5.60 8.00
C ALA A 34 -17.32 -4.57 7.14
N ILE A 35 -17.42 -4.71 5.82
CA ILE A 35 -16.97 -3.70 4.86
C ILE A 35 -18.17 -2.81 4.50
N PRO A 36 -18.05 -1.47 4.63
CA PRO A 36 -19.09 -0.55 4.17
C PRO A 36 -19.47 -0.78 2.70
N MET A 37 -20.75 -0.60 2.36
CA MET A 37 -21.26 -0.89 0.99
C MET A 37 -20.63 0.00 -0.10
N ASP A 38 -20.08 1.15 0.26
CA ASP A 38 -19.38 2.07 -0.64
C ASP A 38 -17.90 1.70 -0.84
N ARG A 39 -17.44 0.59 -0.23
CA ARG A 39 -16.08 0.10 -0.31
C ARG A 39 -16.02 -1.35 -0.79
N GLU A 40 -14.95 -1.68 -1.48
CA GLU A 40 -14.62 -3.06 -1.88
C GLU A 40 -13.23 -3.44 -1.40
N VAL A 41 -13.01 -4.74 -1.22
CA VAL A 41 -11.69 -5.29 -0.90
C VAL A 41 -10.87 -5.35 -2.17
N ILE A 42 -9.70 -4.70 -2.14
CA ILE A 42 -8.73 -4.72 -3.24
C ILE A 42 -7.73 -5.85 -3.02
N HIS A 43 -7.17 -5.95 -1.80
CA HIS A 43 -6.23 -7.01 -1.45
C HIS A 43 -6.45 -7.55 -0.06
N ILE A 44 -6.11 -8.83 0.09
CA ILE A 44 -5.98 -9.53 1.37
C ILE A 44 -4.57 -10.10 1.38
N LEU A 45 -3.71 -9.54 2.22
CA LEU A 45 -2.29 -9.82 2.23
C LEU A 45 -1.97 -10.58 3.52
N PRO A 46 -1.69 -11.89 3.47
CA PRO A 46 -1.27 -12.65 4.64
C PRO A 46 -0.01 -12.04 5.27
N GLN A 47 -0.03 -11.88 6.58
CA GLN A 47 1.10 -11.37 7.35
C GLN A 47 1.89 -12.49 8.02
N GLU A 48 1.16 -13.41 8.64
CA GLU A 48 1.68 -14.60 9.30
C GLU A 48 0.55 -15.58 9.56
N PHE A 49 0.93 -16.83 9.73
CA PHE A 49 0.10 -17.90 10.23
C PHE A 49 0.58 -18.32 11.62
N ILE A 50 -0.34 -18.87 12.39
CA ILE A 50 -0.08 -19.38 13.74
C ILE A 50 -0.68 -20.78 13.84
N ILE A 51 0.09 -21.75 14.30
CA ILE A 51 -0.37 -23.13 14.52
C ILE A 51 -0.13 -23.51 15.97
N ASP A 52 -1.20 -23.85 16.69
CA ASP A 52 -1.13 -24.27 18.10
C ASP A 52 -0.25 -23.34 18.97
N ASP A 53 -0.50 -22.03 18.88
CA ASP A 53 0.23 -20.95 19.58
C ASP A 53 1.69 -20.71 19.10
N GLN A 54 2.16 -21.40 18.06
CA GLN A 54 3.44 -21.10 17.39
C GLN A 54 3.25 -20.07 16.29
N ASP A 55 3.85 -18.89 16.43
CA ASP A 55 3.77 -17.76 15.50
C ASP A 55 4.95 -17.73 14.50
N GLY A 56 4.97 -16.70 13.65
CA GLY A 56 6.04 -16.48 12.66
C GLY A 56 6.00 -17.41 11.45
N ILE A 57 4.92 -18.18 11.26
CA ILE A 57 4.82 -19.13 10.14
C ILE A 57 4.40 -18.40 8.87
N ARG A 58 5.20 -18.50 7.79
CA ARG A 58 4.83 -17.97 6.47
C ARG A 58 4.06 -18.97 5.61
N GLU A 59 4.54 -20.21 5.59
CA GLU A 59 3.98 -21.29 4.79
C GLU A 59 3.50 -22.41 5.73
N PRO A 60 2.20 -22.43 6.09
CA PRO A 60 1.66 -23.39 7.04
C PRO A 60 1.33 -24.75 6.40
N LEU A 61 1.36 -24.86 5.07
CA LEU A 61 0.93 -26.04 4.33
C LEU A 61 1.77 -27.27 4.71
N GLY A 62 1.10 -28.38 5.07
CA GLY A 62 1.76 -29.62 5.50
C GLY A 62 2.26 -29.61 6.95
N MET A 63 2.13 -28.50 7.67
CA MET A 63 2.44 -28.47 9.10
C MET A 63 1.35 -29.17 9.91
N SER A 64 1.74 -29.82 10.99
CA SER A 64 0.79 -30.51 11.88
C SER A 64 0.26 -29.58 12.97
N GLY A 65 -1.03 -29.70 13.29
CA GLY A 65 -1.64 -28.98 14.40
C GLY A 65 -3.15 -29.18 14.51
N VAL A 66 -3.77 -28.56 15.51
CA VAL A 66 -5.23 -28.62 15.71
C VAL A 66 -5.93 -27.29 15.44
N ARG A 67 -5.23 -26.17 15.60
CA ARG A 67 -5.74 -24.82 15.38
C ARG A 67 -4.84 -24.07 14.40
N LEU A 68 -5.43 -23.44 13.39
CA LEU A 68 -4.76 -22.57 12.44
C LEU A 68 -5.33 -21.16 12.55
N GLU A 69 -4.46 -20.18 12.69
CA GLU A 69 -4.80 -18.76 12.68
C GLU A 69 -4.06 -18.06 11.54
N ALA A 70 -4.67 -17.03 10.98
CA ALA A 70 -4.05 -16.18 9.98
C ALA A 70 -4.25 -14.72 10.37
N LYS A 71 -3.16 -13.97 10.44
CA LYS A 71 -3.20 -12.51 10.48
C LYS A 71 -3.06 -11.99 9.07
N VAL A 72 -3.91 -11.05 8.69
CA VAL A 72 -3.96 -10.48 7.33
C VAL A 72 -4.02 -8.95 7.39
N HIS A 73 -3.39 -8.31 6.42
CA HIS A 73 -3.62 -6.91 6.10
C HIS A 73 -4.68 -6.82 5.00
N ILE A 74 -5.81 -6.18 5.29
CA ILE A 74 -6.90 -6.01 4.32
C ILE A 74 -6.85 -4.58 3.82
N VAL A 75 -6.89 -4.44 2.50
CA VAL A 75 -6.87 -3.16 1.80
C VAL A 75 -8.21 -2.99 1.11
N THR A 76 -8.87 -1.86 1.38
CA THR A 76 -10.14 -1.52 0.76
C THR A 76 -10.02 -0.23 -0.03
N GLY A 77 -10.82 -0.11 -1.09
CA GLY A 77 -10.95 1.09 -1.91
C GLY A 77 -12.41 1.55 -1.99
N ALA A 78 -12.63 2.82 -2.35
CA ALA A 78 -13.98 3.29 -2.66
C ALA A 78 -14.43 2.70 -4.01
N VAL A 79 -15.61 2.07 -4.04
CA VAL A 79 -16.14 1.37 -5.24
C VAL A 79 -16.20 2.31 -6.44
N ALA A 80 -16.70 3.54 -6.23
CA ALA A 80 -16.80 4.54 -7.29
C ALA A 80 -15.44 4.89 -7.90
N SER A 81 -14.38 4.97 -7.08
CA SER A 81 -13.02 5.28 -7.55
C SER A 81 -12.46 4.14 -8.41
N ALA A 82 -12.56 2.89 -7.93
CA ALA A 82 -12.10 1.72 -8.67
C ALA A 82 -12.83 1.58 -10.02
N GLN A 83 -14.15 1.70 -10.02
CA GLN A 83 -14.96 1.64 -11.24
C GLN A 83 -14.61 2.75 -12.24
N ASN A 84 -14.30 3.97 -11.77
CA ASN A 84 -13.92 5.07 -12.66
C ASN A 84 -12.58 4.82 -13.36
N ILE A 85 -11.62 4.20 -12.67
CA ILE A 85 -10.35 3.79 -13.26
C ILE A 85 -10.61 2.72 -14.34
N VAL A 86 -11.35 1.66 -13.99
CA VAL A 86 -11.68 0.57 -14.94
C VAL A 86 -12.40 1.09 -16.18
N LYS A 87 -13.43 1.93 -15.99
CA LYS A 87 -14.16 2.55 -17.10
C LYS A 87 -13.27 3.41 -18.00
N SER A 88 -12.29 4.10 -17.42
CA SER A 88 -11.35 4.94 -18.19
C SER A 88 -10.45 4.08 -19.07
N CYS A 89 -9.91 2.97 -18.54
CA CYS A 89 -9.14 2.00 -19.32
C CYS A 89 -9.98 1.35 -20.43
N ASN A 90 -11.20 0.91 -20.12
CA ASN A 90 -12.09 0.28 -21.09
C ASN A 90 -12.46 1.23 -22.25
N ARG A 91 -12.65 2.52 -21.96
CA ARG A 91 -12.89 3.55 -23.00
C ARG A 91 -11.68 3.78 -23.90
N ALA A 92 -10.47 3.48 -23.42
CA ALA A 92 -9.26 3.49 -24.22
C ALA A 92 -9.06 2.18 -25.03
N GLY A 93 -10.01 1.23 -24.97
CA GLY A 93 -9.94 -0.05 -25.68
C GLY A 93 -9.10 -1.12 -24.98
N LEU A 94 -8.81 -0.94 -23.68
CA LEU A 94 -8.08 -1.90 -22.86
C LEU A 94 -9.03 -2.73 -21.99
N GLU A 95 -8.65 -3.97 -21.69
CA GLU A 95 -9.35 -4.80 -20.70
C GLU A 95 -8.54 -4.81 -19.40
N VAL A 96 -9.16 -4.43 -18.28
CA VAL A 96 -8.49 -4.42 -16.98
C VAL A 96 -8.53 -5.82 -16.37
N ALA A 97 -7.35 -6.43 -16.23
CA ALA A 97 -7.21 -7.76 -15.61
C ALA A 97 -7.44 -7.72 -14.10
N ASP A 98 -6.85 -6.74 -13.41
CA ASP A 98 -6.98 -6.56 -11.96
C ASP A 98 -6.60 -5.14 -11.51
N ILE A 99 -6.91 -4.80 -10.26
CA ILE A 99 -6.51 -3.56 -9.58
C ILE A 99 -5.49 -3.90 -8.50
N VAL A 100 -4.34 -3.23 -8.53
CA VAL A 100 -3.27 -3.42 -7.55
C VAL A 100 -3.11 -2.17 -6.69
N LEU A 101 -2.85 -2.37 -5.40
CA LEU A 101 -2.46 -1.30 -4.49
C LEU A 101 -1.09 -0.73 -4.90
N GLU A 102 -1.02 0.59 -5.11
CA GLU A 102 0.20 1.30 -5.51
C GLU A 102 1.38 1.01 -4.58
N GLN A 103 1.20 1.09 -3.27
CA GLN A 103 2.26 0.78 -2.30
C GLN A 103 2.85 -0.62 -2.46
N LEU A 104 2.01 -1.61 -2.83
CA LEU A 104 2.47 -2.97 -3.08
C LEU A 104 3.30 -3.02 -4.36
N ALA A 105 2.81 -2.41 -5.44
CA ALA A 105 3.53 -2.33 -6.71
C ALA A 105 4.87 -1.58 -6.58
N SER A 106 4.89 -0.41 -5.94
CA SER A 106 6.10 0.36 -5.68
C SER A 106 7.10 -0.45 -4.85
N SER A 107 6.64 -1.22 -3.86
CA SER A 107 7.52 -2.08 -3.06
C SER A 107 8.20 -3.19 -3.87
N GLU A 108 7.54 -3.74 -4.88
CA GLU A 108 8.15 -4.74 -5.78
C GLU A 108 9.17 -4.11 -6.73
N ALA A 109 9.02 -2.83 -7.05
CA ALA A 109 9.94 -2.13 -7.94
C ALA A 109 11.23 -1.67 -7.24
N VAL A 110 11.18 -1.31 -5.95
CA VAL A 110 12.30 -0.60 -5.29
C VAL A 110 12.87 -1.29 -4.05
N LEU A 111 12.16 -2.24 -3.44
CA LEU A 111 12.63 -2.90 -2.22
C LEU A 111 13.15 -4.30 -2.51
N SER A 112 14.26 -4.64 -1.88
CA SER A 112 14.76 -6.01 -1.79
C SER A 112 13.99 -6.85 -0.77
N ALA A 113 14.11 -8.18 -0.89
CA ALA A 113 13.55 -9.10 0.10
C ALA A 113 14.18 -8.88 1.49
N ASP A 114 15.50 -8.61 1.56
CA ASP A 114 16.21 -8.39 2.81
C ASP A 114 15.73 -7.12 3.55
N GLU A 115 15.42 -6.04 2.82
CA GLU A 115 14.83 -4.84 3.42
C GLU A 115 13.43 -5.11 3.99
N LYS A 116 12.59 -5.86 3.26
CA LYS A 116 11.27 -6.27 3.74
C LYS A 116 11.38 -7.19 4.97
N GLU A 117 12.41 -8.03 5.03
CA GLU A 117 12.70 -8.92 6.16
C GLU A 117 13.11 -8.16 7.41
N LEU A 118 14.14 -7.30 7.30
CA LEU A 118 14.67 -6.50 8.42
C LEU A 118 13.67 -5.48 8.95
N GLY A 119 12.79 -5.00 8.07
CA GLY A 119 11.82 -3.96 8.36
C GLY A 119 12.15 -2.67 7.62
N VAL A 120 11.19 -2.17 6.84
CA VAL A 120 11.37 -0.99 6.01
C VAL A 120 10.06 -0.22 5.88
N ALA A 121 10.17 1.11 5.86
CA ALA A 121 9.09 2.01 5.52
C ALA A 121 9.31 2.53 4.09
N LEU A 122 8.40 2.18 3.19
CA LEU A 122 8.31 2.77 1.86
C LEU A 122 7.48 4.05 1.95
N VAL A 123 8.00 5.14 1.41
CA VAL A 123 7.31 6.43 1.30
C VAL A 123 7.36 6.87 -0.15
N ASP A 124 6.21 6.81 -0.82
CA ASP A 124 6.03 7.18 -2.22
C ASP A 124 5.36 8.56 -2.28
N ILE A 125 6.07 9.57 -2.79
CA ILE A 125 5.58 10.96 -2.84
C ILE A 125 5.11 11.26 -4.25
N GLY A 126 3.81 11.12 -4.49
CA GLY A 126 3.17 11.44 -5.75
C GLY A 126 2.79 12.91 -5.89
N GLY A 127 1.98 13.23 -6.90
CA GLY A 127 1.48 14.58 -7.13
C GLY A 127 0.45 15.02 -6.09
N GLY A 128 -0.57 14.20 -5.84
CA GLY A 128 -1.68 14.52 -4.93
C GLY A 128 -1.55 13.93 -3.53
N THR A 129 -0.88 12.79 -3.41
CA THR A 129 -0.79 12.00 -2.18
C THR A 129 0.64 11.59 -1.90
N THR A 130 0.87 11.21 -0.65
CA THR A 130 2.06 10.50 -0.21
C THR A 130 1.61 9.19 0.40
N ASP A 131 2.06 8.10 -0.18
CA ASP A 131 1.63 6.75 0.09
C ASP A 131 2.70 6.02 0.91
N ILE A 132 2.28 5.41 2.01
CA ILE A 132 3.20 4.77 2.98
C ILE A 132 2.85 3.31 3.12
N ALA A 133 3.85 2.44 3.07
CA ALA A 133 3.74 1.05 3.48
C ALA A 133 4.89 0.66 4.42
N ILE A 134 4.56 -0.12 5.45
CA ILE A 134 5.53 -0.65 6.39
C ILE A 134 5.58 -2.16 6.19
N PHE A 135 6.78 -2.69 5.97
CA PHE A 135 7.07 -4.11 5.91
C PHE A 135 7.92 -4.49 7.12
N VAL A 136 7.66 -5.66 7.71
CA VAL A 136 8.46 -6.30 8.77
C VAL A 136 8.31 -7.80 8.60
N ASP A 137 9.39 -8.56 8.79
CA ASP A 137 9.39 -10.02 8.62
C ASP A 137 8.79 -10.42 7.26
N GLY A 138 9.21 -9.73 6.20
CA GLY A 138 8.85 -10.04 4.82
C GLY A 138 7.40 -9.74 4.44
N ALA A 139 6.59 -9.22 5.37
CA ALA A 139 5.17 -8.99 5.17
C ALA A 139 4.77 -7.53 5.43
N ILE A 140 3.75 -7.06 4.70
CA ILE A 140 3.19 -5.73 4.90
C ILE A 140 2.41 -5.66 6.22
N LYS A 141 2.83 -4.80 7.12
CA LYS A 141 2.22 -4.62 8.45
C LYS A 141 1.23 -3.46 8.51
N HIS A 142 1.45 -2.44 7.69
CA HIS A 142 0.64 -1.23 7.68
C HIS A 142 0.66 -0.52 6.33
N THR A 143 -0.44 0.15 6.01
CA THR A 143 -0.54 1.08 4.88
C THR A 143 -1.24 2.36 5.32
N SER A 144 -0.80 3.49 4.80
CA SER A 144 -1.40 4.80 5.03
C SER A 144 -1.28 5.67 3.80
N VAL A 145 -2.18 6.65 3.68
CA VAL A 145 -2.18 7.63 2.60
C VAL A 145 -2.34 9.01 3.22
N LEU A 146 -1.41 9.90 2.93
CA LEU A 146 -1.48 11.30 3.30
C LEU A 146 -1.97 12.10 2.09
N SER A 147 -2.94 12.99 2.30
CA SER A 147 -3.43 13.93 1.28
C SER A 147 -2.48 15.11 1.13
N LEU A 148 -1.20 14.82 0.89
CA LEU A 148 -0.13 15.78 0.67
C LEU A 148 0.83 15.18 -0.37
N GLY A 149 1.29 15.98 -1.31
CA GLY A 149 2.14 15.54 -2.41
C GLY A 149 2.74 16.72 -3.16
N GLY A 150 3.43 16.44 -4.26
CA GLY A 150 4.18 17.44 -5.03
C GLY A 150 3.36 18.64 -5.53
N ASN A 151 2.05 18.49 -5.77
CA ASN A 151 1.18 19.59 -6.18
C ASN A 151 1.01 20.65 -5.09
N HIS A 152 1.11 20.25 -3.82
CA HIS A 152 1.03 21.18 -2.69
C HIS A 152 2.30 22.04 -2.65
N LEU A 153 3.47 21.43 -2.86
CA LEU A 153 4.73 22.17 -2.98
C LEU A 153 4.68 23.15 -4.16
N THR A 154 4.16 22.71 -5.31
CA THR A 154 3.99 23.58 -6.49
C THR A 154 3.08 24.76 -6.19
N ASN A 155 1.99 24.54 -5.46
CA ASN A 155 1.08 25.60 -5.05
C ASN A 155 1.77 26.61 -4.11
N ASP A 156 2.57 26.15 -3.16
CA ASP A 156 3.29 27.04 -2.25
C ASP A 156 4.30 27.92 -3.01
N ILE A 157 5.00 27.35 -4.00
CA ILE A 157 5.88 28.10 -4.91
C ILE A 157 5.08 29.13 -5.71
N ALA A 158 3.95 28.74 -6.29
CA ALA A 158 3.09 29.62 -7.07
C ALA A 158 2.62 30.84 -6.26
N VAL A 159 2.17 30.60 -5.02
CA VAL A 159 1.72 31.65 -4.10
C VAL A 159 2.89 32.53 -3.65
N GLY A 160 4.00 31.92 -3.23
CA GLY A 160 5.17 32.63 -2.71
C GLY A 160 5.82 33.55 -3.75
N LEU A 161 5.91 33.08 -4.99
CA LEU A 161 6.50 33.82 -6.11
C LEU A 161 5.48 34.58 -6.96
N ARG A 162 4.18 34.46 -6.65
CA ARG A 162 3.06 35.05 -7.41
C ARG A 162 3.11 34.73 -8.90
N THR A 163 3.39 33.48 -9.23
CA THR A 163 3.53 32.99 -10.60
C THR A 163 2.46 31.94 -10.92
N PRO A 164 2.05 31.74 -12.20
CA PRO A 164 1.10 30.69 -12.55
C PRO A 164 1.60 29.29 -12.14
N MET A 165 0.66 28.38 -11.84
CA MET A 165 0.96 26.99 -11.43
C MET A 165 1.91 26.26 -12.40
N ALA A 166 1.74 26.48 -13.70
CA ALA A 166 2.59 25.86 -14.71
C ALA A 166 4.05 26.34 -14.62
N GLU A 167 4.27 27.63 -14.37
CA GLU A 167 5.61 28.18 -14.16
C GLU A 167 6.19 27.75 -12.82
N ALA A 168 5.38 27.70 -11.76
CA ALA A 168 5.82 27.17 -10.47
C ALA A 168 6.27 25.70 -10.55
N GLU A 169 5.56 24.85 -11.29
CA GLU A 169 5.95 23.46 -11.53
C GLU A 169 7.28 23.40 -12.29
N ARG A 170 7.43 24.24 -13.32
CA ARG A 170 8.67 24.34 -14.09
C ARG A 170 9.84 24.77 -13.21
N ILE A 171 9.64 25.74 -12.31
CA ILE A 171 10.64 26.19 -11.33
C ILE A 171 10.99 25.05 -10.36
N LYS A 172 9.99 24.37 -9.80
CA LYS A 172 10.19 23.21 -8.90
C LYS A 172 11.04 22.12 -9.56
N GLN A 173 10.72 21.76 -10.81
CA GLN A 173 11.46 20.72 -11.54
C GLN A 173 12.86 21.15 -11.94
N LYS A 174 13.05 22.42 -12.32
CA LYS A 174 14.34 22.91 -12.83
C LYS A 174 15.33 23.29 -11.71
N TYR A 175 14.84 23.82 -10.60
CA TYR A 175 15.67 24.42 -9.56
C TYR A 175 15.37 23.90 -8.15
N GLY A 176 14.45 22.95 -7.99
CA GLY A 176 14.05 22.43 -6.69
C GLY A 176 15.22 21.81 -5.91
N CYS A 177 15.36 22.18 -4.64
CA CYS A 177 16.31 21.59 -3.72
C CYS A 177 15.64 21.36 -2.35
N CYS A 178 15.72 20.14 -1.83
CA CYS A 178 15.10 19.78 -0.55
C CYS A 178 15.95 20.15 0.67
N LEU A 179 17.21 20.57 0.47
CA LEU A 179 18.13 20.95 1.54
C LEU A 179 18.67 22.35 1.30
N SER A 180 18.27 23.31 2.14
CA SER A 180 18.67 24.71 2.02
C SER A 180 20.18 24.92 2.10
N SER A 181 20.92 24.01 2.76
CA SER A 181 22.39 24.07 2.86
C SER A 181 23.11 23.80 1.54
N LEU A 182 22.43 23.20 0.56
CA LEU A 182 22.99 22.93 -0.77
C LEU A 182 22.78 24.10 -1.74
N VAL A 183 21.98 25.09 -1.37
CA VAL A 183 21.71 26.28 -2.18
C VAL A 183 22.72 27.36 -1.84
N GLY A 184 23.33 27.95 -2.86
CA GLY A 184 24.27 29.06 -2.68
C GLY A 184 23.58 30.27 -2.05
N LYS A 185 24.23 30.96 -1.10
CA LYS A 185 23.62 32.15 -0.45
C LYS A 185 23.26 33.27 -1.43
N GLU A 186 23.99 33.36 -2.53
CA GLU A 186 23.80 34.36 -3.60
C GLU A 186 23.06 33.78 -4.82
N GLU A 187 22.58 32.53 -4.73
CA GLU A 187 21.87 31.89 -5.82
C GLU A 187 20.47 32.49 -5.97
N THR A 188 20.14 32.97 -7.17
CA THR A 188 18.86 33.59 -7.47
C THR A 188 18.22 32.95 -8.68
N ILE A 189 16.89 32.80 -8.66
CA ILE A 189 16.10 32.30 -9.77
C ILE A 189 15.33 33.46 -10.38
N GLU A 190 15.39 33.60 -11.70
CA GLU A 190 14.52 34.50 -12.46
C GLU A 190 13.16 33.82 -12.66
N VAL A 191 12.10 34.53 -12.26
CA VAL A 191 10.71 34.03 -12.20
C VAL A 191 9.81 34.80 -13.15
#